data_AF-A0A9P5NHU7-F1
#
_entry.id   AF-A0A9P5NHU7-F1
#
_cell.length_a   1.000
_cell.length_b   1.000
_cell.length_c   1.000
_cell.angle_alpha   90.00
_cell.angle_beta   90.00
_cell.angle_gamma   90.00
#
_symmetry.space_group_name_H-M   'P 1'
#
loop_
_entity.id
_entity.type
_entity.pdbx_description
1 polymer ?
#
loop_
_entity_poly.entity_id
_entity_poly.type
_entity_poly.pdbx_seq_one_letter_code
_entity_poly.pdbx_strand_id
1 'polypeptide(L)'
;EDSVYLAKIAEQAGRYEETVESMRRIASSNQELTVEGRNLLSVAYKNAISARQASWRIISSIEQEEKLKGNEAQAQTLKAYGVKIESELAKIYEDILDILNKHLTPSAASGESEASYYK
;
A
#
# COMPACT_ATOMS: atom_id res chain seq x y z
N GLU A 1 2.76 -17.46 13.86
CA GLU A 1 3.57 -16.57 14.72
C GLU A 1 4.77 -15.99 13.96
N ASP A 2 5.48 -16.78 13.17
CA ASP A 2 6.62 -16.30 12.35
C ASP A 2 6.28 -15.17 11.36
N SER A 3 5.10 -15.20 10.73
CA SER A 3 4.72 -14.19 9.73
C SER A 3 4.49 -12.79 10.32
N VAL A 4 4.00 -12.68 11.56
CA VAL A 4 3.81 -11.39 12.24
C VAL A 4 5.17 -10.82 12.67
N TYR A 5 6.06 -11.69 13.16
CA TYR A 5 7.42 -11.30 13.53
C TYR A 5 8.22 -10.79 12.33
N LEU A 6 8.16 -11.49 11.20
CA LEU A 6 8.80 -11.06 9.95
C LEU A 6 8.20 -9.75 9.42
N ALA A 7 6.88 -9.58 9.49
CA ALA A 7 6.22 -8.35 9.08
C ALA A 7 6.70 -7.13 9.92
N LYS A 8 6.91 -7.31 11.23
CA LYS A 8 7.46 -6.28 12.12
C LYS A 8 8.90 -5.90 11.76
N ILE A 9 9.76 -6.89 11.50
CA ILE A 9 11.14 -6.61 11.08
C ILE A 9 11.17 -5.89 9.73
N ALA A 10 10.35 -6.34 8.77
CA ALA A 10 10.24 -5.71 7.47
C ALA A 10 9.76 -4.26 7.58
N GLU A 11 8.80 -3.98 8.47
CA GLU A 11 8.30 -2.63 8.72
C GLU A 11 9.40 -1.72 9.27
N GLN A 12 10.15 -2.17 10.27
CA GLN A 12 11.28 -1.43 10.84
C GLN A 12 12.43 -1.22 9.83
N ALA A 13 12.60 -2.16 8.90
CA ALA A 13 13.59 -2.08 7.83
C ALA A 13 13.13 -1.21 6.64
N GLY A 14 11.91 -0.65 6.68
CA GLY A 14 11.35 0.13 5.57
C GLY A 14 10.97 -0.71 4.34
N ARG A 15 10.87 -2.03 4.48
CA ARG A 15 10.51 -2.98 3.40
C ARG A 15 9.00 -3.16 3.30
N TYR A 16 8.31 -2.06 2.98
CA TYR A 16 6.84 -1.99 3.05
C TYR A 16 6.11 -2.99 2.14
N GLU A 17 6.66 -3.31 0.97
CA GLU A 17 6.07 -4.31 0.05
C GLU A 17 6.03 -5.70 0.68
N GLU A 18 7.07 -6.12 1.40
CA GLU A 18 7.08 -7.40 2.10
C GLU A 18 6.24 -7.40 3.36
N THR A 19 6.15 -6.27 4.05
CA THR A 19 5.20 -6.13 5.15
C THR A 19 3.77 -6.31 4.62
N VAL A 20 3.43 -5.69 3.48
CA VAL A 20 2.13 -5.86 2.81
C VAL A 20 1.89 -7.31 2.40
N GLU A 21 2.88 -7.97 1.78
CA GLU A 21 2.75 -9.37 1.38
C GLU A 21 2.55 -10.30 2.58
N SER A 22 3.32 -10.10 3.65
CA SER A 22 3.21 -10.88 4.88
C SER A 22 1.85 -10.68 5.54
N MET A 23 1.39 -9.43 5.64
CA MET A 23 0.10 -9.09 6.24
C MET A 23 -1.08 -9.58 5.40
N ARG A 24 -0.96 -9.60 4.07
CA ARG A 24 -1.93 -10.24 3.18
C ARG A 24 -2.08 -11.72 3.50
N ARG A 25 -0.97 -12.46 3.59
CA ARG A 25 -1.01 -13.90 3.92
C ARG A 25 -1.67 -14.16 5.28
N ILE A 26 -1.41 -13.30 6.26
CA ILE A 26 -2.04 -13.38 7.58
C ILE A 26 -3.55 -13.10 7.46
N ALA A 27 -3.95 -12.03 6.77
CA ALA A 27 -5.36 -11.67 6.60
C ALA A 27 -6.16 -12.74 5.82
N SER A 28 -5.55 -13.39 4.83
CA SER A 28 -6.19 -14.46 4.05
C SER A 28 -6.34 -15.79 4.80
N SER A 29 -5.87 -15.90 6.04
CA SER A 29 -6.05 -17.11 6.87
C SER A 29 -7.47 -17.27 7.45
N ASN A 30 -8.39 -16.34 7.14
CA ASN A 30 -9.78 -16.29 7.62
C ASN A 30 -9.93 -16.35 9.16
N GLN A 31 -8.86 -16.04 9.88
CA GLN A 31 -8.90 -15.82 11.32
C GLN A 31 -9.06 -14.34 11.60
N GLU A 32 -9.81 -14.00 12.65
CA GLU A 32 -9.95 -12.62 13.07
C GLU A 32 -8.59 -12.04 13.45
N LEU A 33 -8.21 -10.93 12.81
CA LEU A 33 -6.99 -10.22 13.16
C LEU A 33 -7.11 -9.62 14.56
N THR A 34 -6.07 -9.83 15.38
CA THR A 34 -5.91 -9.10 16.64
C THR A 34 -5.79 -7.60 16.38
N VAL A 35 -6.04 -6.79 17.42
CA VAL A 35 -5.86 -5.33 17.35
C VAL A 35 -4.46 -4.96 16.81
N GLU A 36 -3.44 -5.68 17.27
CA GLU A 36 -2.06 -5.48 16.79
C GLU A 36 -1.90 -5.85 15.31
N GLY A 37 -2.51 -6.95 14.85
CA GLY A 37 -2.50 -7.35 13.44
C GLY A 37 -3.21 -6.33 12.54
N ARG A 38 -4.36 -5.79 12.97
CA ARG A 38 -5.07 -4.73 12.23
C ARG A 38 -4.23 -3.45 12.12
N ASN A 39 -3.59 -3.05 13.20
CA ASN A 39 -2.70 -1.88 13.19
C ASN A 39 -1.51 -2.07 12.26
N LEU A 40 -0.86 -3.24 12.31
CA LEU A 40 0.28 -3.54 11.45
C LEU A 40 -0.11 -3.56 9.97
N LEU A 41 -1.29 -4.10 9.63
CA LEU A 41 -1.85 -4.07 8.28
C LEU A 41 -2.06 -2.61 7.82
N SER A 42 -2.71 -1.79 8.65
CA SER A 42 -2.95 -0.38 8.34
C SER A 42 -1.65 0.40 8.10
N VAL A 43 -0.66 0.23 8.97
CA VAL A 43 0.66 0.86 8.85
C VAL A 43 1.37 0.42 7.58
N ALA A 44 1.37 -0.88 7.26
CA ALA A 44 2.02 -1.42 6.08
C ALA A 44 1.47 -0.80 4.78
N TYR A 45 0.15 -0.81 4.61
CA TYR A 45 -0.49 -0.24 3.41
C TYR A 45 -0.35 1.27 3.35
N LYS A 46 -0.52 1.98 4.48
CA LYS A 46 -0.33 3.43 4.54
C LYS A 46 1.09 3.82 4.11
N ASN A 47 2.10 3.10 4.57
CA ASN A 47 3.50 3.37 4.23
C ASN A 47 3.78 3.04 2.75
N ALA A 48 3.27 1.92 2.23
CA ALA A 48 3.39 1.57 0.82
C ALA A 48 2.77 2.64 -0.11
N ILE A 49 1.54 3.09 0.20
CA ILE A 49 0.86 4.17 -0.52
C ILE A 49 1.67 5.47 -0.42
N SER A 50 2.12 5.84 0.78
CA SER A 50 2.86 7.09 1.01
C SER A 50 4.18 7.12 0.24
N ALA A 51 4.90 5.99 0.21
CA ALA A 51 6.13 5.84 -0.56
C ALA A 51 5.88 6.01 -2.07
N ARG A 52 4.83 5.39 -2.61
CA ARG A 52 4.50 5.51 -4.04
C ARG A 52 3.99 6.90 -4.42
N GLN A 53 3.18 7.54 -3.57
CA GLN A 53 2.78 8.94 -3.77
C GLN A 53 4.00 9.89 -3.75
N ALA A 54 4.97 9.66 -2.87
CA ALA A 54 6.21 10.44 -2.86
C ALA A 54 7.00 10.25 -4.16
N SER A 55 7.14 9.01 -4.65
CA SER A 55 7.76 8.74 -5.96
C SER A 55 7.02 9.45 -7.10
N TRP A 56 5.69 9.38 -7.14
CA TRP A 56 4.89 10.05 -8.17
C TRP A 56 5.08 11.57 -8.17
N ARG A 57 5.10 12.20 -6.97
CA ARG A 57 5.35 13.66 -6.84
C ARG A 57 6.71 14.06 -7.38
N ILE A 58 7.75 13.28 -7.08
CA ILE A 58 9.11 13.54 -7.58
C ILE A 58 9.13 13.47 -9.11
N ILE A 59 8.55 12.41 -9.69
CA ILE A 59 8.49 12.24 -11.16
C ILE A 59 7.71 13.37 -11.82
N SER A 60 6.57 13.76 -11.24
CA SER A 60 5.75 14.86 -11.76
C SER A 60 6.49 16.21 -11.71
N SER A 61 7.27 16.45 -10.65
CA SER A 61 8.12 17.64 -10.53
C SER A 61 9.19 17.68 -11.60
N ILE A 62 9.90 16.56 -11.81
CA ILE A 62 10.95 16.47 -12.85
C ILE A 62 10.33 16.59 -14.25
N GLU A 63 9.15 15.99 -14.49
CA GLU A 63 8.42 16.15 -15.77
C GLU A 63 8.12 17.62 -16.06
N GLN A 64 7.66 18.36 -15.05
CA GLN A 64 7.36 19.77 -15.19
C GLN A 64 8.61 20.60 -15.47
N GLU A 65 9.72 20.33 -14.79
CA GLU A 65 11.00 20.98 -15.05
C GLU A 65 11.52 20.73 -16.48
N GLU A 66 11.42 19.49 -16.97
CA GLU A 66 11.83 19.14 -18.33
C GLU A 66 10.95 19.80 -19.40
N LYS A 67 9.64 19.94 -19.14
CA LYS A 67 8.74 20.73 -20.00
C LYS A 67 9.15 22.19 -20.08
N LEU A 68 9.52 22.81 -18.95
CA LEU A 68 9.96 24.21 -18.92
C LEU A 68 11.27 24.44 -19.68
N LYS A 69 12.14 23.42 -19.75
CA LYS A 69 13.37 23.45 -20.55
C LYS A 69 13.14 23.20 -22.05
N GLY A 70 11.91 22.83 -22.46
CA GLY A 70 11.58 22.46 -23.85
C GLY A 70 11.99 21.03 -24.22
N ASN A 71 12.32 20.18 -23.24
CA ASN A 71 12.74 18.80 -23.45
C ASN A 71 11.53 17.86 -23.60
N GLU A 72 10.80 17.98 -24.70
CA GLU A 72 9.52 17.28 -24.89
C GLU A 72 9.63 15.76 -24.87
N ALA A 73 10.71 15.18 -25.41
CA ALA A 73 10.90 13.73 -25.44
C ALA A 73 11.11 13.13 -24.04
N GLN A 74 11.90 13.82 -23.20
CA GLN A 74 12.14 13.46 -21.80
C GLN A 74 10.85 13.63 -20.99
N ALA A 75 10.13 14.73 -21.18
CA ALA A 75 8.83 14.95 -20.56
C ALA A 75 7.82 13.85 -20.91
N GLN A 76 7.77 13.41 -22.17
CA GLN A 76 6.89 12.30 -22.58
C GLN A 76 7.29 10.98 -21.92
N THR A 77 8.59 10.71 -21.79
CA THR A 77 9.11 9.53 -21.10
C THR A 77 8.74 9.54 -19.60
N LEU A 78 8.91 10.69 -18.94
CA LEU A 78 8.56 10.88 -17.53
C LEU A 78 7.04 10.76 -17.31
N LYS A 79 6.22 11.28 -18.22
CA LYS A 79 4.77 11.13 -18.18
C LYS A 79 4.35 9.65 -18.25
N ALA A 80 4.95 8.88 -19.17
CA ALA A 80 4.68 7.44 -19.25
C ALA A 80 5.08 6.70 -17.97
N TYR A 81 6.19 7.11 -17.35
CA TYR A 81 6.61 6.58 -16.06
C TYR A 81 5.66 6.97 -14.92
N GLY A 82 5.12 8.20 -14.92
CA GLY A 82 4.08 8.64 -14.00
C GLY A 82 2.83 7.75 -14.06
N VAL A 83 2.35 7.43 -15.26
CA VAL A 83 1.21 6.51 -15.48
C VAL A 83 1.50 5.11 -14.92
N LYS A 84 2.75 4.63 -15.02
CA LYS A 84 3.14 3.36 -14.41
C LYS A 84 2.98 3.40 -12.88
N ILE A 85 3.43 4.47 -12.24
CA ILE A 85 3.29 4.64 -10.78
C ILE A 85 1.81 4.74 -10.38
N GLU A 86 0.98 5.42 -11.18
CA GLU A 86 -0.47 5.47 -10.96
C GLU A 86 -1.11 4.08 -11.02
N SER A 87 -0.70 3.22 -11.97
CA SER A 87 -1.16 1.84 -12.03
C SER A 87 -0.69 1.01 -10.82
N GLU A 88 0.53 1.23 -10.34
CA GLU A 88 1.04 0.60 -9.11
C GLU A 88 0.23 1.04 -7.88
N LEU A 89 -0.09 2.33 -7.76
CA LEU A 89 -0.97 2.85 -6.71
C LEU A 89 -2.37 2.24 -6.77
N ALA A 90 -2.98 2.20 -7.97
CA ALA A 90 -4.30 1.59 -8.17
C ALA A 90 -4.32 0.13 -7.71
N LYS A 91 -3.29 -0.65 -8.05
CA LYS A 91 -3.15 -2.04 -7.59
C LYS A 91 -3.06 -2.14 -6.07
N ILE A 92 -2.34 -1.25 -5.40
CA ILE A 92 -2.26 -1.24 -3.93
C ILE A 92 -3.63 -0.94 -3.32
N TYR A 93 -4.42 -0.03 -3.91
CA TYR A 93 -5.78 0.26 -3.46
C TYR A 93 -6.74 -0.90 -3.70
N GLU A 94 -6.73 -1.49 -4.89
CA GLU A 94 -7.53 -2.67 -5.22
C GLU A 94 -7.22 -3.82 -4.26
N ASP A 95 -5.94 -3.99 -3.93
CA ASP A 95 -5.47 -5.03 -3.04
C ASP A 95 -6.01 -4.91 -1.61
N ILE A 96 -5.88 -3.72 -0.99
CA ILE A 96 -6.42 -3.52 0.36
C ILE A 96 -7.94 -3.66 0.38
N LEU A 97 -8.63 -3.17 -0.66
CA LEU A 97 -10.08 -3.33 -0.78
C LEU A 97 -10.48 -4.80 -0.90
N ASP A 98 -9.72 -5.59 -1.65
CA ASP A 98 -9.94 -7.03 -1.78
C ASP A 98 -9.76 -7.74 -0.44
N ILE A 99 -8.72 -7.41 0.32
CA ILE A 99 -8.49 -7.99 1.65
C ILE A 99 -9.61 -7.62 2.62
N LEU A 100 -10.01 -6.35 2.63
CA LEU A 100 -11.09 -5.86 3.49
C LEU A 100 -12.39 -6.60 3.16
N ASN A 101 -12.80 -6.61 1.89
CA ASN A 101 -14.08 -7.16 1.47
C ASN A 101 -14.15 -8.69 1.55
N LYS A 102 -13.08 -9.41 1.18
CA LYS A 102 -13.09 -10.88 1.07
C LYS A 102 -12.74 -11.59 2.37
N HIS A 103 -11.93 -10.97 3.23
CA HIS A 103 -11.40 -11.62 4.42
C HIS A 103 -11.80 -10.91 5.71
N LEU A 104 -11.57 -9.60 5.81
CA LEU A 104 -11.65 -8.93 7.11
C LEU A 104 -13.08 -8.54 7.52
N THR A 105 -13.89 -8.02 6.59
CA THR A 105 -15.30 -7.71 6.84
C THR A 105 -16.13 -8.97 7.15
N PRO A 106 -15.98 -10.10 6.43
CA PRO A 106 -16.69 -11.34 6.76
C PRO A 106 -16.25 -11.98 8.09
N SER A 107 -14.99 -11.79 8.49
CA SER A 107 -14.44 -12.32 9.75
C SER A 107 -14.64 -11.38 10.95
N ALA A 108 -15.24 -10.20 10.77
CA ALA A 108 -15.49 -9.24 11.84
C ALA A 108 -16.58 -9.77 12.79
N ALA A 109 -16.20 -10.17 14.01
CA ALA A 109 -17.13 -10.69 15.01
C ALA A 109 -17.69 -9.59 15.94
N SER A 110 -17.10 -8.39 15.94
CA SER A 110 -17.43 -7.29 16.85
C SER A 110 -17.59 -5.96 16.12
N GLY A 111 -18.51 -5.10 16.58
CA GLY A 111 -18.76 -3.78 15.96
C GLY A 111 -17.53 -2.85 15.96
N GLU A 112 -16.56 -3.08 16.85
CA GLU A 112 -15.30 -2.33 16.90
C GLU A 112 -14.32 -2.76 15.80
N SER A 113 -14.30 -4.06 15.46
CA SER A 113 -13.53 -4.57 14.32
C SER A 113 -14.10 -4.08 12.98
N GLU A 114 -15.42 -4.03 12.85
CA GLU A 114 -16.11 -3.52 11.67
C GLU A 114 -15.85 -2.02 11.47
N ALA A 115 -16.02 -1.20 12.51
CA ALA A 115 -15.74 0.23 12.45
C ALA A 115 -14.28 0.56 12.09
N SER A 116 -13.32 -0.31 12.47
CA SER A 116 -11.91 -0.14 12.12
C SER A 116 -11.60 -0.39 10.65
N TYR A 117 -12.40 -1.20 9.94
CA TYR A 117 -12.18 -1.53 8.52
C TYR A 117 -12.76 -0.49 7.57
N TYR A 118 -13.78 0.24 8.01
CA TYR A 118 -14.43 1.30 7.23
C TYR A 118 -13.79 2.69 7.38
N LYS A 119 -12.69 2.82 8.13
CA LYS A 119 -12.03 4.08 8.46
C LYS A 119 -10.73 4.28 7.68
#